data_AF-A0A6A3JMC9-F1
#
_entry.id   AF-A0A6A3JMC9-F1
#
_cell.length_a   1.000
_cell.length_b   1.000
_cell.length_c   1.000
_cell.angle_alpha   90.00
_cell.angle_beta   90.00
_cell.angle_gamma   90.00
#
_symmetry.space_group_name_H-M   'P 1'
#
loop_
_entity.id
_entity.type
_entity.pdbx_description
1 polymer ?
#
loop_
_entity_poly.entity_id
_entity_poly.type
_entity_poly.pdbx_seq_one_letter_code
_entity_poly.pdbx_strand_id
1 'polypeptide(L)'
;MLRRSVLPLARRAFPRSAAAIAPSCATPKFFSRALSVSEQSQRHVIAALVVNQPGCLAEIANLFAARGYNIDSLVVGRTEVEELSRMTVVVNGTAQSVVNMKKQLEDVVYVAVVNILSSGKNAEKNYVERDLMLAKVSTAEAGSRAEVVELANLFDAKVIDVRPHQVMVQLAGTPGRIEAFLELLKPLGITEIHRSGVIAMARSTSVTDKLGDLSTFEGATRTLLDEADDVEIDISRLPPG
;
A
#
# COMPACT_ATOMS: atom_id res chain seq x y z
N MET A 1 -43.09 54.43 -45.25
CA MET A 1 -43.39 55.10 -43.96
C MET A 1 -42.56 54.37 -42.90
N LEU A 2 -41.70 54.94 -42.07
CA LEU A 2 -41.25 56.29 -41.81
C LEU A 2 -39.79 56.18 -41.28
N ARG A 3 -38.99 57.21 -41.59
CA ARG A 3 -37.61 57.42 -41.13
C ARG A 3 -37.53 57.52 -39.60
N ARG A 4 -36.36 57.22 -39.01
CA ARG A 4 -35.56 58.23 -38.27
C ARG A 4 -34.16 57.75 -37.89
N SER A 5 -33.20 58.45 -38.49
CA SER A 5 -31.79 58.60 -38.12
C SER A 5 -31.63 59.54 -36.92
N VAL A 6 -30.66 59.29 -36.02
CA VAL A 6 -29.86 60.35 -35.37
C VAL A 6 -28.44 59.83 -35.08
N LEU A 7 -27.47 60.69 -35.41
CA LEU A 7 -26.00 60.60 -35.40
C LEU A 7 -25.38 60.93 -34.00
N PRO A 8 -24.04 60.96 -33.84
CA PRO A 8 -23.30 60.49 -32.65
C PRO A 8 -22.84 61.62 -31.71
N LEU A 9 -22.29 61.24 -30.56
CA LEU A 9 -21.58 62.15 -29.64
C LEU A 9 -20.09 61.82 -29.60
N ALA A 10 -19.29 62.70 -30.20
CA ALA A 10 -17.86 62.80 -30.02
C ALA A 10 -17.53 63.48 -28.68
N ARG A 11 -16.45 63.08 -28.01
CA ARG A 11 -15.66 63.88 -27.06
C ARG A 11 -14.28 63.22 -26.91
N ARG A 12 -13.27 63.79 -27.59
CA ARG A 12 -12.23 64.69 -27.06
C ARG A 12 -11.06 63.95 -26.41
N ALA A 13 -9.95 63.92 -27.14
CA ALA A 13 -8.60 63.65 -26.65
C ALA A 13 -8.04 64.85 -25.87
N PHE A 14 -7.14 64.58 -24.92
CA PHE A 14 -5.94 65.34 -24.46
C PHE A 14 -5.63 64.99 -22.99
N PRO A 15 -4.38 65.12 -22.48
CA PRO A 15 -3.06 65.19 -23.11
C PRO A 15 -2.03 64.17 -22.57
N ARG A 16 -0.88 64.09 -23.26
CA ARG A 16 0.39 63.48 -22.82
C ARG A 16 1.10 64.35 -21.77
N SER A 17 1.63 63.72 -20.72
CA SER A 17 2.85 64.07 -19.93
C SER A 17 2.80 63.27 -18.62
N ALA A 18 3.83 62.77 -17.94
CA ALA A 18 5.28 62.69 -18.10
C ALA A 18 5.77 61.68 -17.04
N ALA A 19 6.94 61.08 -17.30
CA ALA A 19 7.93 60.61 -16.34
C ALA A 19 7.45 59.81 -15.09
N ALA A 20 7.54 58.49 -15.19
CA ALA A 20 7.77 57.64 -14.03
C ALA A 20 9.13 56.96 -14.16
N ILE A 21 10.01 57.32 -13.24
CA ILE A 21 11.37 56.84 -13.03
C ILE A 21 11.30 55.34 -12.74
N ALA A 22 11.92 54.52 -13.59
CA ALA A 22 12.07 53.09 -13.34
C ALA A 22 13.21 52.87 -12.32
N PRO A 23 12.97 52.21 -11.17
CA PRO A 23 14.07 51.72 -10.36
C PRO A 23 14.72 50.53 -11.05
N SER A 24 15.98 50.76 -11.38
CA SER A 24 17.06 49.81 -11.59
C SER A 24 16.97 48.56 -10.70
N CYS A 25 17.18 47.41 -11.34
CA CYS A 25 17.91 46.25 -10.79
C CYS A 25 17.21 45.42 -9.71
N ALA A 26 16.71 44.26 -10.12
CA ALA A 26 17.29 42.97 -9.73
C ALA A 26 16.51 41.86 -10.46
N THR A 27 17.05 41.36 -11.56
CA THR A 27 16.64 40.04 -12.05
C THR A 27 17.16 39.02 -11.04
N PRO A 28 16.29 38.23 -10.36
CA PRO A 28 16.81 37.10 -9.62
C PRO A 28 17.41 36.18 -10.66
N LYS A 29 18.71 35.91 -10.52
CA LYS A 29 19.38 34.86 -11.30
C LYS A 29 18.51 33.63 -11.17
N PHE A 30 18.07 33.12 -12.32
CA PHE A 30 17.44 31.81 -12.47
C PHE A 30 18.32 30.79 -11.76
N PHE A 31 18.02 30.54 -10.49
CA PHE A 31 18.54 29.41 -9.77
C PHE A 31 17.62 28.26 -10.17
N SER A 32 17.87 27.71 -11.36
CA SER A 32 17.40 26.38 -11.73
C SER A 32 18.13 25.38 -10.83
N ARG A 33 17.77 25.40 -9.54
CA ARG A 33 18.05 24.30 -8.63
C ARG A 33 17.34 23.11 -9.23
N ALA A 34 18.12 22.17 -9.73
CA ALA A 34 17.66 20.84 -10.08
C ALA A 34 16.61 20.41 -9.05
N LEU A 35 15.39 20.17 -9.50
CA LEU A 35 14.34 19.58 -8.68
C LEU A 35 14.95 18.34 -8.03
N SER A 36 15.16 18.41 -6.72
CA SER A 36 15.72 17.34 -5.93
C SER A 36 14.83 16.11 -6.11
N VAL A 37 15.44 14.99 -6.47
CA VAL A 37 14.83 13.67 -6.73
C VAL A 37 14.12 13.09 -5.47
N SER A 38 13.93 13.86 -4.40
CA SER A 38 13.56 13.40 -3.06
C SER A 38 12.12 13.67 -2.61
N GLU A 39 11.24 14.21 -3.46
CA GLU A 39 9.86 14.55 -3.05
C GLU A 39 8.76 13.79 -3.80
N GLN A 40 9.11 12.79 -4.61
CA GLN A 40 8.08 11.97 -5.27
C GLN A 40 7.62 10.86 -4.31
N SER A 41 6.30 10.77 -4.12
CA SER A 41 5.66 9.65 -3.45
C SER A 41 5.88 8.39 -4.28
N GLN A 42 6.50 7.37 -3.70
CA GLN A 42 6.75 6.08 -4.34
C GLN A 42 6.09 4.96 -3.53
N ARG A 43 5.78 3.87 -4.24
CA ARG A 43 5.31 2.64 -3.63
C ARG A 43 6.46 1.94 -2.92
N HIS A 44 6.30 1.68 -1.64
CA HIS A 44 7.28 1.01 -0.81
C HIS A 44 6.69 -0.25 -0.18
N VAL A 45 7.48 -1.32 -0.21
CA VAL A 45 7.14 -2.60 0.40
C VAL A 45 8.03 -2.82 1.63
N ILE A 46 7.38 -3.05 2.76
CA ILE A 46 8.00 -3.27 4.05
C ILE A 46 7.60 -4.67 4.52
N ALA A 47 8.59 -5.46 4.94
CA ALA A 47 8.36 -6.76 5.56
C ALA A 47 8.82 -6.69 7.02
N ALA A 48 7.98 -7.16 7.93
CA ALA A 48 8.28 -7.23 9.35
C ALA A 48 8.00 -8.63 9.90
N LEU A 49 8.82 -9.04 10.87
CA LEU A 49 8.55 -10.19 11.71
C LEU A 49 7.96 -9.69 13.02
N VAL A 50 6.81 -10.23 13.39
CA VAL A 50 6.00 -9.81 14.53
C VAL A 50 5.70 -11.03 15.38
N VAL A 51 5.66 -10.87 16.70
CA VAL A 51 5.24 -11.91 17.62
C VAL A 51 3.75 -12.25 17.41
N ASN A 52 3.44 -13.53 17.37
CA ASN A 52 2.08 -14.04 17.17
C ASN A 52 1.32 -14.09 18.51
N GLN A 53 1.02 -12.92 19.06
CA GLN A 53 0.19 -12.77 20.27
C GLN A 53 -1.09 -11.98 19.98
N PRO A 54 -2.17 -12.21 20.76
CA PRO A 54 -3.39 -11.42 20.66
C PRO A 54 -3.10 -9.93 20.91
N GLY A 55 -3.62 -9.06 20.05
CA GLY A 55 -3.48 -7.60 20.20
C GLY A 55 -2.32 -6.98 19.41
N CYS A 56 -1.32 -7.75 18.98
CA CYS A 56 -0.17 -7.21 18.23
C CYS A 56 -0.61 -6.51 16.93
N LEU A 57 -1.54 -7.11 16.18
CA LEU A 57 -2.04 -6.52 14.94
C LEU A 57 -2.85 -5.25 15.16
N ALA A 58 -3.60 -5.17 16.27
CA ALA A 58 -4.38 -3.98 16.59
C ALA A 58 -3.47 -2.80 16.93
N GLU A 59 -2.40 -3.04 17.68
CA GLU A 59 -1.41 -2.01 17.99
C GLU A 59 -0.70 -1.47 16.74
N ILE A 60 -0.26 -2.37 15.86
CA ILE A 60 0.38 -1.99 14.61
C ILE A 60 -0.58 -1.21 13.70
N ALA A 61 -1.83 -1.67 13.57
CA ALA A 61 -2.86 -0.96 12.81
C ALA A 61 -3.12 0.45 13.39
N ASN A 62 -3.17 0.58 14.72
CA ASN A 62 -3.31 1.85 15.41
C ASN A 62 -2.13 2.78 15.17
N LEU A 63 -0.89 2.27 15.16
CA LEU A 63 0.30 3.05 14.82
C LEU A 63 0.16 3.65 13.42
N PHE A 64 -0.25 2.84 12.44
CA PHE A 64 -0.41 3.32 11.08
C PHE A 64 -1.53 4.37 10.95
N ALA A 65 -2.67 4.14 11.61
CA ALA A 65 -3.79 5.07 11.62
C ALA A 65 -3.45 6.40 12.32
N ALA A 66 -2.82 6.35 13.50
CA ALA A 66 -2.47 7.52 14.29
C ALA A 66 -1.47 8.45 13.57
N ARG A 67 -0.61 7.87 12.72
CA ARG A 67 0.38 8.61 11.93
C ARG A 67 -0.11 9.02 10.55
N GLY A 68 -1.31 8.57 10.15
CA GLY A 68 -1.91 8.91 8.86
C GLY A 68 -1.15 8.33 7.67
N TYR A 69 -0.57 7.14 7.80
CA TYR A 69 0.11 6.50 6.69
C TYR A 69 -0.88 5.93 5.68
N ASN A 70 -0.66 6.19 4.39
CA ASN A 70 -1.50 5.67 3.32
C ASN A 70 -1.09 4.23 2.96
N ILE A 71 -1.80 3.26 3.54
CA ILE A 71 -1.56 1.83 3.33
C ILE A 71 -2.38 1.34 2.14
N ASP A 72 -1.71 0.75 1.15
CA ASP A 72 -2.38 0.07 0.03
C ASP A 72 -2.76 -1.36 0.40
N SER A 73 -1.91 -2.04 1.15
CA SER A 73 -2.12 -3.43 1.53
C SER A 73 -1.38 -3.76 2.83
N LEU A 74 -2.03 -4.50 3.70
CA LEU A 74 -1.46 -5.09 4.90
C LEU A 74 -1.84 -6.56 4.93
N VAL A 75 -0.84 -7.43 4.92
CA VAL A 75 -1.03 -8.89 4.94
C VAL A 75 -0.21 -9.46 6.07
N VAL A 76 -0.81 -10.40 6.81
CA VAL A 76 -0.15 -11.12 7.91
C VAL A 76 -0.32 -12.60 7.66
N GLY A 77 0.77 -13.35 7.76
CA GLY A 77 0.77 -14.81 7.64
C GLY A 77 1.66 -15.43 8.70
N ARG A 78 1.36 -16.66 9.10
CA ARG A 78 2.22 -17.43 10.00
C ARG A 78 3.54 -17.77 9.31
N THR A 79 4.61 -17.85 10.09
CA THR A 79 5.91 -18.32 9.61
C THR A 79 6.11 -19.80 9.96
N GLU A 80 7.27 -20.33 9.61
CA GLU A 80 7.76 -21.63 10.04
C GLU A 80 7.87 -21.76 11.57
N VAL A 81 8.02 -20.64 12.28
CA VAL A 81 7.97 -20.57 13.74
C VAL A 81 6.59 -20.10 14.17
N GLU A 82 5.87 -20.90 14.97
CA GLU A 82 4.47 -20.61 15.36
C GLU A 82 4.34 -19.32 16.19
N GLU A 83 5.36 -18.97 16.96
CA GLU A 83 5.43 -17.74 17.76
C GLU A 83 5.67 -16.48 16.93
N LEU A 84 6.02 -16.62 15.64
CA LEU A 84 6.32 -15.52 14.74
C LEU A 84 5.37 -15.49 13.55
N SER A 85 4.90 -14.29 13.26
CA SER A 85 4.12 -13.97 12.06
C SER A 85 4.89 -13.01 11.17
N ARG A 86 4.76 -13.21 9.86
CA ARG A 86 5.31 -12.32 8.85
C ARG A 86 4.22 -11.36 8.40
N MET A 87 4.50 -10.08 8.58
CA MET A 87 3.67 -9.00 8.10
C MET A 87 4.32 -8.36 6.88
N THR A 88 3.54 -8.14 5.82
CA THR A 88 3.92 -7.33 4.65
C THR A 88 3.01 -6.12 4.59
N VAL A 89 3.60 -4.93 4.49
CA VAL A 89 2.88 -3.67 4.35
C VAL A 89 3.36 -2.97 3.09
N VAL A 90 2.40 -2.57 2.27
CA VAL A 90 2.61 -1.75 1.08
C VAL A 90 2.08 -0.36 1.36
N VAL A 91 2.93 0.65 1.21
CA VAL A 91 2.64 2.04 1.55
C VAL A 91 3.14 2.96 0.45
N ASN A 92 2.37 4.00 0.18
CA ASN A 92 2.74 5.05 -0.75
C ASN A 92 3.21 6.28 0.03
N GLY A 93 4.46 6.70 -0.20
CA GLY A 93 4.99 7.87 0.50
C GLY A 93 6.39 8.25 0.05
N THR A 94 6.94 9.29 0.68
CA THR A 94 8.32 9.71 0.45
C THR A 94 9.30 8.77 1.16
N ALA A 95 10.54 8.68 0.65
CA ALA A 95 11.57 7.86 1.26
C ALA A 95 11.83 8.20 2.74
N GLN A 96 11.70 9.47 3.12
CA GLN A 96 11.83 9.91 4.53
C GLN A 96 10.69 9.37 5.40
N SER A 97 9.46 9.38 4.89
CA SER A 97 8.29 8.86 5.59
C SER A 97 8.45 7.38 5.92
N VAL A 98 8.98 6.60 4.97
CA VAL A 98 9.21 5.16 5.15
C VAL A 98 10.33 4.87 6.13
N VAL A 99 11.41 5.66 6.14
CA VAL A 99 12.47 5.52 7.15
C VAL A 99 11.94 5.82 8.55
N ASN A 100 11.07 6.83 8.69
CA ASN A 100 10.44 7.14 9.97
C ASN A 100 9.46 6.06 10.40
N MET A 101 8.67 5.53 9.47
CA MET A 101 7.76 4.41 9.72
C MET A 101 8.52 3.17 10.17
N LYS A 102 9.66 2.87 9.54
CA LYS A 102 10.53 1.76 9.95
C LYS A 102 10.94 1.91 11.41
N LYS A 103 11.44 3.09 11.82
CA LYS A 103 11.85 3.35 13.21
C LYS A 103 10.69 3.16 14.18
N GLN A 104 9.51 3.68 13.84
CA GLN A 104 8.33 3.54 14.69
C GLN A 104 7.88 2.09 14.82
N LEU A 105 7.99 1.29 13.76
CA LEU A 105 7.71 -0.14 13.82
C LEU A 105 8.75 -0.89 14.66
N GLU A 106 10.03 -0.50 14.60
CA GLU A 106 11.09 -1.06 15.47
C GLU A 106 10.89 -0.69 16.96
N ASP A 107 10.18 0.41 17.26
CA ASP A 107 9.84 0.82 18.63
C ASP A 107 8.68 -0.01 19.24
N VAL A 108 7.90 -0.74 18.42
CA VAL A 108 6.77 -1.56 18.91
C VAL A 108 7.30 -2.84 19.55
N VAL A 109 6.87 -3.13 20.78
CA VAL A 109 7.35 -4.28 21.59
C VAL A 109 7.20 -5.62 20.86
N TYR A 110 6.11 -5.80 20.11
CA TYR A 110 5.81 -7.04 19.41
C TYR A 110 6.55 -7.22 18.08
N VAL A 111 7.31 -6.24 17.61
CA VAL A 111 7.99 -6.30 16.31
C VAL A 111 9.45 -6.71 16.53
N ALA A 112 9.84 -7.87 16.01
CA ALA A 112 11.20 -8.39 16.15
C ALA A 112 12.17 -7.75 15.14
N VAL A 113 11.77 -7.69 13.86
CA VAL A 113 12.63 -7.20 12.78
C VAL A 113 11.81 -6.49 11.73
N VAL A 114 12.31 -5.36 11.22
CA VAL A 114 11.72 -4.64 10.09
C VAL A 114 12.73 -4.49 8.95
N ASN A 115 12.32 -4.88 7.75
CA ASN A 115 13.11 -4.77 6.54
C ASN A 115 12.35 -4.02 5.44
N ILE A 116 12.97 -3.00 4.87
CA ILE A 116 12.43 -2.29 3.71
C ILE A 116 12.94 -3.02 2.46
N LEU A 117 12.04 -3.69 1.74
CA LEU A 117 12.38 -4.45 0.53
C LEU A 117 12.60 -3.53 -0.68
N SER A 118 11.95 -2.37 -0.67
CA SER A 118 12.01 -1.38 -1.74
C SER A 118 13.32 -0.57 -1.78
N SER A 119 14.25 -0.74 -0.83
CA SER A 119 15.45 0.09 -0.75
C SER A 119 16.55 -0.39 -1.71
N GLY A 120 17.02 0.51 -2.59
CA GLY A 120 18.24 0.34 -3.39
C GLY A 120 18.06 0.46 -4.90
N LYS A 121 19.17 0.57 -5.65
CA LYS A 121 19.20 0.78 -7.11
C LYS A 121 18.64 -0.40 -7.94
N ASN A 122 18.28 -1.52 -7.31
CA ASN A 122 17.78 -2.75 -7.96
C ASN A 122 16.57 -3.36 -7.19
N ALA A 123 15.71 -2.53 -6.60
CA ALA A 123 14.60 -2.98 -5.74
C ALA A 123 13.77 -4.12 -6.36
N GLU A 124 13.34 -4.00 -7.62
CA GLU A 124 12.51 -5.02 -8.29
C GLU A 124 13.19 -6.39 -8.48
N LYS A 125 14.52 -6.44 -8.49
CA LYS A 125 15.27 -7.70 -8.63
C LYS A 125 15.52 -8.39 -7.29
N ASN A 126 15.45 -7.63 -6.20
CA ASN A 126 15.87 -8.07 -4.87
C ASN A 126 14.76 -8.79 -4.10
N TYR A 127 13.49 -8.54 -4.43
CA TYR A 127 12.36 -9.20 -3.80
C TYR A 127 11.36 -9.71 -4.83
N VAL A 128 10.51 -10.65 -4.40
CA VAL A 128 9.39 -11.18 -5.16
C VAL A 128 8.14 -10.76 -4.42
N GLU A 129 7.21 -10.15 -5.14
CA GLU A 129 5.87 -9.88 -4.66
C GLU A 129 4.83 -10.72 -5.41
N ARG A 130 3.82 -11.16 -4.69
CA ARG A 130 2.66 -11.87 -5.24
C ARG A 130 1.39 -11.40 -4.56
N ASP A 131 0.31 -11.46 -5.29
CA ASP A 131 -1.05 -11.24 -4.81
C ASP A 131 -1.93 -12.36 -5.39
N LEU A 132 -3.01 -12.67 -4.69
CA LEU A 132 -3.99 -13.67 -5.05
C LEU A 132 -5.35 -13.00 -5.14
N MET A 133 -6.00 -13.17 -6.28
CA MET A 133 -7.34 -12.64 -6.52
C MET A 133 -8.31 -13.76 -6.82
N LEU A 134 -9.51 -13.65 -6.25
CA LEU A 134 -10.72 -14.34 -6.68
C LEU A 134 -11.67 -13.33 -7.29
N ALA A 135 -12.16 -13.59 -8.49
CA ALA A 135 -13.17 -12.77 -9.15
C ALA A 135 -14.33 -13.63 -9.61
N LYS A 136 -15.54 -13.17 -9.36
CA LYS A 136 -16.75 -13.72 -9.95
C LYS A 136 -17.20 -12.80 -11.08
N VAL A 137 -17.39 -13.35 -12.26
CA VAL A 137 -17.76 -12.63 -13.48
C VAL A 137 -19.15 -13.09 -13.93
N SER A 138 -20.00 -12.14 -14.30
CA SER A 138 -21.32 -12.41 -14.86
C SER A 138 -21.16 -13.02 -16.25
N THR A 139 -21.92 -14.07 -16.53
CA THR A 139 -21.97 -14.69 -17.86
C THR A 139 -23.39 -14.81 -18.38
N ALA A 140 -24.20 -13.77 -18.14
CA ALA A 140 -25.59 -13.72 -18.57
C ALA A 140 -25.73 -13.58 -20.10
N GLU A 141 -24.76 -12.90 -20.74
CA GLU A 141 -24.74 -12.70 -22.18
C GLU A 141 -24.20 -13.94 -22.92
N ALA A 142 -24.76 -14.25 -24.08
CA ALA A 142 -24.31 -15.36 -24.91
C ALA A 142 -22.87 -15.13 -25.38
N GLY A 143 -21.98 -16.10 -25.18
CA GLY A 143 -20.56 -16.02 -25.58
C GLY A 143 -19.61 -15.53 -24.48
N SER A 144 -20.09 -14.74 -23.52
CA SER A 144 -19.28 -14.22 -22.39
C SER A 144 -18.51 -15.30 -21.63
N ARG A 145 -19.12 -16.47 -21.43
CA ARG A 145 -18.47 -17.61 -20.76
C ARG A 145 -17.22 -18.11 -21.49
N ALA A 146 -17.25 -18.18 -22.82
CA ALA A 146 -16.09 -18.62 -23.60
C ALA A 146 -14.96 -17.60 -23.50
N GLU A 147 -15.30 -16.32 -23.61
CA GLU A 147 -14.36 -15.21 -23.49
C GLU A 147 -13.68 -15.16 -22.10
N VAL A 148 -14.43 -15.35 -21.01
CA VAL A 148 -13.86 -15.45 -19.66
C VAL A 148 -12.85 -16.59 -19.56
N VAL A 149 -13.16 -17.75 -20.15
CA VAL A 149 -12.27 -18.92 -20.12
C VAL A 149 -11.01 -18.68 -20.98
N GLU A 150 -11.16 -18.03 -22.13
CA GLU A 150 -10.03 -17.64 -22.99
C GLU A 150 -9.10 -16.64 -22.30
N LEU A 151 -9.67 -15.59 -21.68
CA LEU A 151 -8.90 -14.64 -20.89
C LEU A 151 -8.23 -15.31 -19.69
N ALA A 152 -8.92 -16.24 -19.03
CA ALA A 152 -8.35 -17.00 -17.93
C ALA A 152 -7.13 -17.81 -18.40
N ASN A 153 -7.22 -18.49 -19.56
CA ASN A 153 -6.11 -19.23 -20.13
C ASN A 153 -4.93 -18.32 -20.51
N LEU A 154 -5.19 -17.13 -21.07
CA LEU A 154 -4.13 -16.17 -21.44
C LEU A 154 -3.35 -15.67 -20.23
N PHE A 155 -4.02 -15.50 -19.08
CA PHE A 155 -3.41 -15.02 -17.84
C PHE A 155 -2.94 -16.14 -16.91
N ASP A 156 -2.95 -17.41 -17.35
CA ASP A 156 -2.72 -18.59 -16.51
C ASP A 156 -3.61 -18.60 -15.24
N ALA A 157 -4.79 -17.99 -15.33
CA ALA A 157 -5.79 -18.00 -14.27
C ALA A 157 -6.52 -19.35 -14.25
N LYS A 158 -6.93 -19.79 -13.07
CA LYS A 158 -7.67 -21.03 -12.87
C LYS A 158 -9.16 -20.74 -12.73
N VAL A 159 -9.99 -21.43 -13.50
CA VAL A 159 -11.44 -21.42 -13.28
C VAL A 159 -11.76 -22.36 -12.13
N ILE A 160 -12.33 -21.84 -11.04
CA ILE A 160 -12.64 -22.62 -9.83
C ILE A 160 -14.07 -23.15 -9.87
N ASP A 161 -15.04 -22.28 -10.20
CA ASP A 161 -16.46 -22.60 -10.18
C ASP A 161 -17.14 -22.08 -11.44
N VAL A 162 -18.12 -22.83 -11.93
CA VAL A 162 -18.88 -22.48 -13.13
C VAL A 162 -20.36 -22.71 -12.87
N ARG A 163 -21.13 -21.63 -12.96
CA ARG A 163 -22.58 -21.60 -12.82
C ARG A 163 -23.23 -21.11 -14.12
N PRO A 164 -24.55 -21.28 -14.31
CA PRO A 164 -25.22 -20.90 -15.55
C PRO A 164 -25.07 -19.43 -15.95
N HIS A 165 -24.99 -18.53 -14.96
CA HIS A 165 -24.91 -17.08 -15.18
C HIS A 165 -23.68 -16.44 -14.52
N GLN A 166 -22.73 -17.24 -14.04
CA GLN A 166 -21.55 -16.73 -13.34
C GLN A 166 -20.39 -17.71 -13.44
N VAL A 167 -19.17 -17.18 -13.60
CA VAL A 167 -17.93 -17.95 -13.55
C VAL A 167 -17.03 -17.36 -12.48
N MET A 168 -16.41 -18.21 -11.66
CA MET A 168 -15.41 -17.82 -10.68
C MET A 168 -14.01 -18.18 -11.18
N VAL A 169 -13.13 -17.19 -11.20
CA VAL A 169 -11.74 -17.34 -11.60
C VAL A 169 -10.80 -16.94 -10.46
N GLN A 170 -9.65 -17.59 -10.43
CA GLN A 170 -8.56 -17.31 -9.52
C GLN A 170 -7.31 -16.96 -10.31
N LEU A 171 -6.65 -15.88 -9.92
CA LEU A 171 -5.38 -15.47 -10.48
C LEU A 171 -4.37 -15.22 -9.37
N ALA A 172 -3.20 -15.84 -9.49
CA ALA A 172 -2.04 -15.58 -8.65
C ALA A 172 -0.93 -14.93 -9.49
N GLY A 173 -0.49 -13.74 -9.12
CA GLY A 173 0.42 -12.97 -9.96
C GLY A 173 1.08 -11.80 -9.24
N THR A 174 1.80 -10.97 -9.98
CA THR A 174 2.19 -9.64 -9.49
C THR A 174 0.94 -8.75 -9.42
N PRO A 175 0.92 -7.73 -8.55
CA PRO A 175 -0.24 -6.82 -8.44
C PRO A 175 -0.59 -6.16 -9.78
N GLY A 176 0.42 -5.81 -10.59
CA GLY A 176 0.20 -5.28 -11.94
C GLY A 176 -0.43 -6.28 -12.92
N ARG A 177 -0.08 -7.58 -12.84
CA ARG A 177 -0.71 -8.63 -13.67
C ARG A 177 -2.19 -8.79 -13.32
N ILE A 178 -2.52 -8.72 -12.03
CA ILE A 178 -3.90 -8.81 -11.55
C ILE A 178 -4.73 -7.61 -12.01
N GLU A 179 -4.16 -6.40 -11.92
CA GLU A 179 -4.86 -5.19 -12.37
C GLU A 179 -5.16 -5.23 -13.87
N ALA A 180 -4.18 -5.66 -14.69
CA ALA A 180 -4.38 -5.84 -16.13
C ALA A 180 -5.47 -6.88 -16.45
N PHE A 181 -5.54 -7.97 -15.67
CA PHE A 181 -6.60 -8.98 -15.84
C PHE A 181 -7.97 -8.42 -15.45
N LEU A 182 -8.06 -7.65 -14.36
CA LEU A 182 -9.28 -6.97 -13.95
C LEU A 182 -9.77 -5.99 -15.01
N GLU A 183 -8.87 -5.23 -15.64
CA GLU A 183 -9.23 -4.30 -16.72
C GLU A 183 -9.89 -4.99 -17.91
N LEU A 184 -9.41 -6.18 -18.29
CA LEU A 184 -10.01 -6.98 -19.36
C LEU A 184 -11.34 -7.63 -18.98
N LEU A 185 -11.56 -7.91 -17.69
CA LEU A 185 -12.82 -8.46 -17.19
C LEU A 185 -13.91 -7.40 -16.97
N LYS A 186 -13.54 -6.11 -16.83
CA LYS A 186 -14.51 -5.00 -16.61
C LYS A 186 -15.66 -4.99 -17.64
N PRO A 187 -15.44 -5.14 -18.96
CA PRO A 187 -16.51 -5.15 -19.96
C PRO A 187 -17.50 -6.31 -19.82
N LEU A 188 -17.03 -7.45 -19.31
CA LEU A 188 -17.86 -8.66 -19.13
C LEU A 188 -18.78 -8.58 -17.91
N GLY A 189 -18.52 -7.61 -17.01
CA GLY A 189 -19.30 -7.39 -15.80
C GLY A 189 -18.81 -8.26 -14.65
N ILE A 190 -17.98 -7.67 -13.79
CA ILE A 190 -17.49 -8.33 -12.58
C ILE A 190 -18.55 -8.20 -11.49
N THR A 191 -19.01 -9.33 -10.94
CA THR A 191 -19.99 -9.34 -9.85
C THR A 191 -19.33 -9.06 -8.51
N GLU A 192 -18.24 -9.75 -8.21
CA GLU A 192 -17.54 -9.69 -6.93
C GLU A 192 -16.04 -9.92 -7.11
N ILE A 193 -15.22 -9.24 -6.31
CA ILE A 193 -13.76 -9.40 -6.28
C ILE A 193 -13.32 -9.53 -4.82
N HIS A 194 -12.39 -10.44 -4.57
CA HIS A 194 -11.67 -10.53 -3.31
C HIS A 194 -10.17 -10.67 -3.58
N ARG A 195 -9.35 -9.83 -2.94
CA ARG A 195 -7.88 -9.85 -3.05
C ARG A 195 -7.29 -10.20 -1.70
N SER A 196 -6.23 -11.01 -1.67
CA SER A 196 -5.49 -11.31 -0.44
C SER A 196 -4.63 -10.15 0.01
N GLY A 197 -4.21 -9.29 -0.91
CA GLY A 197 -3.17 -8.30 -0.68
C GLY A 197 -1.78 -8.85 -1.04
N VAL A 198 -0.80 -7.96 -1.01
CA VAL A 198 0.55 -8.26 -1.50
C VAL A 198 1.36 -8.96 -0.42
N ILE A 199 1.77 -10.20 -0.72
CA ILE A 199 2.83 -10.90 0.01
C ILE A 199 4.17 -10.62 -0.67
N ALA A 200 5.21 -10.37 0.11
CA ALA A 200 6.54 -10.11 -0.42
C ALA A 200 7.64 -10.81 0.37
N MET A 201 8.64 -11.29 -0.36
CA MET A 201 9.83 -11.91 0.21
C MET A 201 11.08 -11.50 -0.56
N ALA A 202 12.17 -11.23 0.14
CA ALA A 202 13.47 -11.04 -0.48
C ALA A 202 13.97 -12.36 -1.11
N ARG A 203 14.72 -12.25 -2.22
CA ARG A 203 15.12 -13.39 -3.05
C ARG A 203 16.37 -14.10 -2.53
N SER A 204 17.35 -13.35 -2.03
CA SER A 204 18.66 -13.88 -1.61
C SER A 204 18.96 -13.72 -0.12
N THR A 205 18.25 -12.83 0.57
CA THR A 205 18.40 -12.59 2.01
C THR A 205 17.07 -12.82 2.68
N SER A 206 17.00 -13.77 3.59
CA SER A 206 15.82 -13.93 4.44
C SER A 206 15.79 -12.80 5.46
N VAL A 207 14.60 -12.29 5.80
CA VAL A 207 14.47 -11.34 6.92
C VAL A 207 15.00 -11.99 8.22
N THR A 208 14.84 -13.30 8.31
CA THR A 208 15.36 -14.15 9.38
C THR A 208 16.88 -14.18 9.47
N ASP A 209 17.63 -13.91 8.39
CA ASP A 209 19.10 -13.92 8.43
C ASP A 209 19.67 -12.77 9.28
N LYS A 210 18.87 -11.72 9.52
CA LYS A 210 19.24 -10.59 10.39
C LYS A 210 18.98 -10.88 11.87
N LEU A 211 18.21 -11.92 12.15
CA LEU A 211 17.93 -12.45 13.47
C LEU A 211 18.86 -13.66 13.63
N GLY A 212 20.08 -13.46 14.14
CA GLY A 212 20.97 -14.60 14.42
C GLY A 212 20.26 -15.69 15.24
N ASP A 213 20.71 -16.95 15.11
CA ASP A 213 20.17 -18.18 15.71
C ASP A 213 18.79 -18.05 16.42
N LEU A 214 17.73 -18.37 15.66
CA LEU A 214 16.32 -18.41 16.09
C LEU A 214 16.05 -19.24 17.35
N SER A 215 16.97 -20.13 17.74
CA SER A 215 16.88 -20.91 18.99
C SER A 215 16.85 -20.05 20.24
N THR A 216 17.25 -18.77 20.15
CA THR A 216 17.18 -17.84 21.27
C THR A 216 15.74 -17.36 21.54
N PHE A 217 14.87 -17.32 20.51
CA PHE A 217 13.50 -16.84 20.66
C PHE A 217 12.54 -17.89 21.24
N GLU A 218 12.73 -19.18 20.94
CA GLU A 218 12.01 -20.26 21.65
C GLU A 218 12.24 -20.22 23.18
N GLY A 219 13.37 -19.65 23.61
CA GLY A 219 13.68 -19.42 25.02
C GLY A 219 13.08 -18.14 25.59
N ALA A 220 13.09 -17.04 24.83
CA ALA A 220 12.61 -15.74 25.30
C ALA A 220 11.10 -15.73 25.58
N THR A 221 10.31 -16.43 24.77
CA THR A 221 8.86 -16.56 24.99
C THR A 221 8.58 -17.45 26.20
N ARG A 222 9.40 -18.47 26.44
CA ARG A 222 9.36 -19.28 27.67
C ARG A 222 9.64 -18.44 28.92
N THR A 223 10.67 -17.59 28.91
CA THR A 223 10.98 -16.73 30.06
C THR A 223 9.85 -15.74 30.39
N LEU A 224 9.16 -15.21 29.38
CA LEU A 224 8.03 -14.30 29.58
C LEU A 224 6.72 -15.02 29.96
N LEU A 225 6.56 -16.29 29.61
CA LEU A 225 5.42 -17.12 30.01
C LEU A 225 5.62 -17.71 31.41
N ASP A 226 6.85 -18.09 31.78
CA ASP A 226 7.18 -18.56 33.14
C ASP A 226 6.99 -17.43 34.18
N GLU A 227 7.25 -16.16 33.82
CA GLU A 227 6.93 -15.01 34.69
C GLU A 227 5.42 -14.74 34.85
N ALA A 228 4.58 -15.24 33.94
CA ALA A 228 3.13 -15.07 33.99
C ALA A 228 2.42 -16.15 34.83
N ASP A 229 3.02 -17.34 34.96
CA ASP A 229 2.48 -18.46 35.75
C ASP A 229 2.84 -18.39 37.25
N ASP A 230 3.83 -17.57 37.64
CA ASP A 230 4.23 -17.34 39.04
C ASP A 230 3.39 -16.27 39.77
N VAL A 231 2.35 -15.71 39.14
CA VAL A 231 1.39 -14.85 39.83
C VAL A 231 0.33 -15.72 40.50
N GLU A 232 0.59 -16.16 41.73
CA GLU A 232 -0.44 -16.73 42.61
C GLU A 232 -1.63 -15.75 42.70
N ILE A 233 -2.73 -16.08 42.01
CA ILE A 233 -3.98 -15.34 42.11
C ILE A 233 -4.57 -15.63 43.49
N ASP A 234 -4.39 -14.69 44.42
CA ASP A 234 -5.01 -14.72 45.74
C ASP A 234 -6.54 -14.71 45.61
N ILE A 235 -7.14 -15.90 45.64
CA ILE A 235 -8.58 -16.18 45.60
C ILE A 235 -9.39 -15.44 46.68
N SER A 236 -8.72 -14.83 47.67
CA SER A 236 -9.32 -13.96 48.69
C SER A 236 -9.68 -12.57 48.18
N ARG A 237 -9.16 -12.15 47.01
CA ARG A 237 -9.33 -10.79 46.44
C ARG A 237 -10.38 -10.70 45.34
N LEU A 238 -10.98 -11.82 44.93
CA LEU A 238 -12.10 -11.77 43.99
C LEU A 238 -13.35 -11.25 44.68
N PRO A 239 -14.06 -10.27 44.09
CA PRO A 239 -15.35 -9.86 44.60
C PRO A 239 -16.35 -11.02 44.49
N PRO A 240 -17.11 -11.34 45.54
CA PRO A 240 -18.18 -12.32 45.43
C PRO A 240 -19.35 -11.69 44.64
N GLY A 241 -19.69 -12.29 43.49
CA GLY A 241 -20.88 -11.94 42.70
C GLY A 241 -20.57 -11.68 41.23
#